data_AF-A0A1X7SDU0-F1
#
_entry.id   AF-A0A1X7SDU0-F1
#
_cell.length_a   1.000
_cell.length_b   1.000
_cell.length_c   1.000
_cell.angle_alpha   90.00
_cell.angle_beta   90.00
_cell.angle_gamma   90.00
#
_symmetry.space_group_name_H-M   'P 1'
#
loop_
_entity.id
_entity.type
_entity.pdbx_description
1 polymer ?
#
loop_
_entity_poly.entity_id
_entity_poly.type
_entity_poly.pdbx_seq_one_letter_code
_entity_poly.pdbx_strand_id
1 'polypeptide(L)'
;MNDNSSCDYINECDTVDHNCTQTCSNTLGSYTCSCRAGYKDNGYGNCTDIDECSMGTSGCQQLCFNTNGSYYCQCNTGYKLMNDNSSCDDINECIEDPGVCPLRSNCINTLGSYQCNCIGGYQMNNAGICIVYIQ
;
A
#
# COMPACT_ATOMS: atom_id res chain seq x y z
N MET A 1 -5.36 -38.02 -53.41
CA MET A 1 -5.26 -36.68 -52.81
C MET A 1 -4.37 -36.84 -51.59
N ASN A 2 -3.06 -36.67 -51.78
CA ASN A 2 -2.09 -36.68 -50.68
C ASN A 2 -2.03 -35.26 -50.15
N ASP A 3 -2.64 -35.01 -49.01
CA ASP A 3 -2.23 -33.90 -48.17
C ASP A 3 -1.74 -34.51 -46.87
N ASN A 4 -0.44 -34.81 -46.85
CA ASN A 4 0.33 -35.10 -45.65
C ASN A 4 0.49 -33.80 -44.86
N SER A 5 -0.62 -33.17 -44.50
CA SER A 5 -0.66 -32.08 -43.53
C SER A 5 -0.59 -32.75 -42.16
N SER A 6 0.64 -33.12 -41.80
CA SER A 6 1.00 -33.28 -40.39
C SER A 6 0.53 -32.00 -39.74
N CYS A 7 -0.51 -32.09 -38.91
CA CYS A 7 -0.91 -31.01 -38.03
C CYS A 7 0.23 -30.94 -37.02
N ASP A 8 1.33 -30.30 -37.44
CA ASP A 8 2.51 -30.15 -36.63
C ASP A 8 2.03 -29.42 -35.39
N TYR A 9 2.06 -30.13 -34.29
CA TYR A 9 1.88 -29.58 -32.96
C TYR A 9 3.09 -28.67 -32.71
N ILE A 10 3.07 -27.51 -33.35
CA ILE A 10 4.02 -26.44 -33.12
C ILE A 10 3.65 -25.91 -31.75
N ASN A 11 4.60 -25.93 -30.82
CA ASN A 11 4.43 -25.23 -29.57
C ASN A 11 4.78 -23.76 -29.82
N GLU A 12 3.79 -22.90 -30.02
CA GLU A 12 4.05 -21.50 -30.31
C GLU A 12 4.80 -20.80 -29.17
N CYS A 13 4.71 -21.30 -27.93
CA CYS A 13 5.47 -20.78 -26.79
C CYS A 13 6.97 -21.09 -26.82
N ASP A 14 7.40 -22.04 -27.66
CA ASP A 14 8.83 -22.29 -27.91
C ASP A 14 9.34 -21.50 -29.13
N THR A 15 8.47 -20.74 -29.80
CA THR A 15 8.80 -19.91 -30.96
C THR A 15 9.00 -18.44 -30.56
N VAL A 16 9.74 -17.69 -31.36
CA VAL A 16 9.93 -16.23 -31.14
C VAL A 16 8.76 -15.37 -31.63
N ASP A 17 7.76 -15.97 -32.28
CA ASP A 17 6.64 -15.27 -32.92
C ASP A 17 5.43 -15.05 -31.99
N HIS A 18 5.52 -15.49 -30.73
CA HIS A 18 4.47 -15.22 -29.73
C HIS A 18 4.65 -13.82 -29.10
N ASN A 19 3.57 -13.05 -28.96
CA ASN A 19 3.63 -11.69 -28.40
C ASN A 19 3.48 -11.64 -26.86
N CYS A 20 3.46 -12.78 -26.17
CA CYS A 20 3.27 -12.81 -24.71
C CYS A 20 4.46 -12.20 -23.96
N THR A 21 4.22 -11.17 -23.15
CA THR A 21 5.29 -10.56 -22.31
C THR A 21 5.54 -11.27 -20.99
N GLN A 22 4.59 -12.10 -20.53
CA GLN A 22 4.70 -12.84 -19.26
C GLN A 22 4.54 -14.35 -19.43
N THR A 23 3.30 -14.85 -19.45
CA THR A 23 3.05 -16.30 -19.50
C THR A 23 2.43 -16.66 -20.84
N CYS A 24 3.05 -17.62 -21.54
CA CYS A 24 2.50 -18.24 -22.75
C CYS A 24 2.02 -19.65 -22.42
N SER A 25 0.82 -19.99 -22.88
CA SER A 25 0.25 -21.34 -22.77
C SER A 25 -0.11 -21.85 -24.16
N ASN A 26 0.52 -22.96 -24.55
CA ASN A 26 0.27 -23.60 -25.83
C ASN A 26 -1.11 -24.23 -25.87
N THR A 27 -1.80 -24.10 -27.00
CA THR A 27 -3.11 -24.73 -27.23
C THR A 27 -3.11 -25.45 -28.57
N LEU A 28 -4.12 -26.27 -28.84
CA LEU A 28 -4.18 -26.97 -30.12
C LEU A 28 -4.47 -25.96 -31.26
N GLY A 29 -3.47 -25.71 -32.08
CA GLY A 29 -3.55 -24.82 -33.25
C GLY A 29 -3.41 -23.32 -32.95
N SER A 30 -3.00 -22.94 -31.73
CA SER A 30 -2.70 -21.56 -31.34
C SER A 30 -2.04 -21.51 -29.95
N TYR A 31 -1.90 -20.30 -29.38
CA TYR A 31 -1.46 -20.06 -28.02
C TYR A 31 -2.34 -19.02 -27.32
N THR A 32 -2.28 -19.01 -25.99
CA THR A 32 -2.90 -17.95 -25.17
C THR A 32 -1.85 -17.27 -24.30
N CYS A 33 -1.95 -15.95 -24.18
CA CYS A 33 -1.16 -15.18 -23.23
C CYS A 33 -1.94 -14.97 -21.94
N SER A 34 -1.25 -15.01 -20.80
CA SER A 34 -1.81 -14.64 -19.51
C SER A 34 -0.85 -13.80 -18.69
N CYS A 35 -1.41 -12.96 -17.83
CA CYS A 35 -0.66 -12.06 -16.98
C CYS A 35 -0.55 -12.64 -15.56
N ARG A 36 0.59 -12.39 -14.89
CA ARG A 36 0.73 -12.70 -13.46
C ARG A 36 -0.23 -11.82 -12.65
N ALA A 37 -0.48 -12.22 -11.41
CA ALA A 37 -1.27 -11.41 -10.47
C ALA A 37 -0.69 -9.98 -10.37
N GLY A 38 -1.57 -8.98 -10.33
CA GLY A 38 -1.19 -7.56 -10.35
C GLY A 38 -1.02 -6.96 -11.75
N TYR A 39 -1.29 -7.71 -12.82
CA TYR A 39 -1.16 -7.23 -14.20
C TYR A 39 -2.41 -7.50 -15.03
N LYS A 40 -2.67 -6.64 -16.01
CA LYS A 40 -3.74 -6.78 -17.00
C LYS A 40 -3.17 -6.80 -18.42
N ASP A 41 -3.75 -7.61 -19.29
CA ASP A 41 -3.41 -7.62 -20.71
C ASP A 41 -3.99 -6.37 -21.39
N ASN A 42 -3.20 -5.74 -22.26
CA ASN A 42 -3.65 -4.65 -23.11
C ASN A 42 -4.39 -5.13 -24.39
N GLY A 43 -4.61 -6.44 -24.54
CA GLY A 43 -5.29 -7.07 -25.67
C GLY A 43 -4.35 -7.58 -26.77
N TYR A 44 -3.04 -7.41 -26.60
CA TYR A 44 -2.01 -7.84 -27.55
C TYR A 44 -1.02 -8.85 -26.94
N GLY A 45 -1.34 -9.42 -25.77
CA GLY A 45 -0.43 -10.28 -25.01
C GLY A 45 0.60 -9.51 -24.19
N ASN A 46 0.45 -8.19 -24.10
CA ASN A 46 1.34 -7.33 -23.32
C ASN A 46 0.67 -6.97 -21.99
N CYS A 47 1.20 -7.58 -20.94
CA CYS A 47 0.75 -7.40 -19.58
C CYS A 47 1.34 -6.14 -18.94
N THR A 48 0.48 -5.19 -18.63
CA THR A 48 0.80 -3.95 -17.92
C THR A 48 0.35 -4.02 -16.48
N ASP A 49 1.08 -3.36 -15.60
CA ASP A 49 0.75 -3.21 -14.20
C ASP A 49 -0.70 -2.70 -14.00
N ILE A 50 -1.37 -3.24 -12.98
CA ILE A 50 -2.66 -2.72 -12.52
C ILE A 50 -2.36 -1.71 -11.44
N ASP A 51 -2.68 -0.43 -11.68
CA ASP A 51 -2.56 0.58 -10.64
C ASP A 51 -3.78 0.55 -9.72
N GLU A 52 -3.71 -0.23 -8.63
CA GLU A 52 -4.83 -0.38 -7.70
C GLU A 52 -5.16 0.93 -6.96
N CYS A 53 -4.20 1.86 -6.84
CA CYS A 53 -4.40 3.16 -6.23
C CYS A 53 -5.23 4.07 -7.14
N SER A 54 -4.86 4.18 -8.41
CA SER A 54 -5.59 4.97 -9.40
C SER A 54 -6.98 4.39 -9.69
N MET A 55 -7.14 3.07 -9.58
CA MET A 55 -8.43 2.39 -9.73
C MET A 55 -9.31 2.45 -8.47
N GLY A 56 -8.77 2.86 -7.33
CA GLY A 56 -9.49 2.90 -6.06
C GLY A 56 -9.86 1.51 -5.51
N THR A 57 -9.12 0.46 -5.91
CA THR A 57 -9.37 -0.93 -5.53
C THR A 57 -8.40 -1.45 -4.47
N SER A 58 -7.44 -0.62 -4.04
CA SER A 58 -6.41 -1.00 -3.06
C SER A 58 -6.95 -1.29 -1.64
N GLY A 59 -8.11 -0.73 -1.28
CA GLY A 59 -8.65 -0.89 0.07
C GLY A 59 -7.84 -0.19 1.18
N CYS A 60 -6.82 0.61 0.84
CA CYS A 60 -6.07 1.39 1.80
C CYS A 60 -6.96 2.43 2.49
N GLN A 61 -6.93 2.48 3.83
CA GLN A 61 -7.74 3.43 4.59
C GLN A 61 -7.27 4.88 4.40
N GLN A 62 -5.95 5.10 4.24
CA GLN A 62 -5.36 6.44 4.15
C GLN A 62 -4.52 6.60 2.88
N LEU A 63 -3.24 6.21 2.89
CA LEU A 63 -2.34 6.41 1.76
C LEU A 63 -2.15 5.09 0.98
N CYS A 64 -2.12 5.19 -0.34
CA CYS A 64 -1.87 4.08 -1.26
C CYS A 64 -0.67 4.39 -2.13
N PHE A 65 0.22 3.41 -2.28
CA PHE A 65 1.39 3.49 -3.14
C PHE A 65 1.40 2.33 -4.11
N ASN A 66 1.28 2.64 -5.40
CA ASN A 66 1.34 1.64 -6.46
C ASN A 66 2.79 1.20 -6.71
N THR A 67 2.99 -0.07 -7.02
CA THR A 67 4.27 -0.68 -7.34
C THR A 67 4.11 -1.65 -8.50
N ASN A 68 5.21 -2.04 -9.16
CA ASN A 68 5.07 -2.91 -10.32
C ASN A 68 4.63 -4.34 -9.90
N GLY A 69 3.39 -4.69 -10.21
CA GLY A 69 2.72 -5.95 -9.90
C GLY A 69 2.04 -6.00 -8.54
N SER A 70 1.94 -4.89 -7.81
CA SER A 70 1.29 -4.83 -6.49
C SER A 70 1.13 -3.39 -5.99
N TYR A 71 0.70 -3.22 -4.75
CA TYR A 71 0.64 -1.95 -4.06
C TYR A 71 0.88 -2.17 -2.58
N TYR A 72 1.07 -1.09 -1.83
CA TYR A 72 1.04 -1.14 -0.38
C TYR A 72 0.36 0.10 0.20
N CYS A 73 -0.21 -0.08 1.38
CA CYS A 73 -0.83 1.00 2.13
C CYS A 73 0.15 1.60 3.15
N GLN A 74 -0.04 2.87 3.44
CA GLN A 74 0.64 3.55 4.53
C GLN A 74 -0.36 4.44 5.27
N CYS A 75 -0.04 4.74 6.52
CA CYS A 75 -0.80 5.68 7.32
C CYS A 75 -0.13 7.06 7.35
N ASN A 76 -0.96 8.09 7.50
CA ASN A 76 -0.54 9.45 7.80
C ASN A 76 0.22 9.48 9.13
N THR A 77 1.00 10.54 9.34
CA THR A 77 1.65 10.82 10.62
C THR A 77 0.64 10.77 11.78
N GLY A 78 1.01 10.13 12.89
CA GLY A 78 0.13 9.92 14.05
C GLY A 78 -0.69 8.63 13.99
N TYR A 79 -0.52 7.80 12.94
CA TYR A 79 -1.22 6.53 12.79
C TYR A 79 -0.25 5.38 12.50
N LYS A 80 -0.61 4.16 12.92
CA LYS A 80 0.11 2.92 12.66
C LYS A 80 -0.69 2.00 11.73
N LEU A 81 0.03 1.36 10.81
CA LEU A 81 -0.56 0.36 9.91
C LEU A 81 -0.89 -0.90 10.71
N MET A 82 -2.11 -1.41 10.52
CA MET A 82 -2.61 -2.61 11.17
C MET A 82 -2.15 -3.89 10.48
N ASN A 83 -2.34 -5.03 11.14
CA ASN A 83 -1.90 -6.35 10.63
C ASN A 83 -2.62 -6.80 9.35
N ASP A 84 -3.72 -6.14 8.99
CA ASP A 84 -4.41 -6.33 7.71
C ASP A 84 -3.69 -5.64 6.54
N ASN A 85 -2.63 -4.87 6.82
CA ASN A 85 -1.87 -4.06 5.87
C ASN A 85 -2.69 -3.01 5.12
N SER A 86 -3.87 -2.63 5.63
CA SER A 86 -4.77 -1.69 4.98
C SER A 86 -5.34 -0.63 5.92
N SER A 87 -5.63 -1.01 7.17
CA SER A 87 -6.25 -0.13 8.16
C SER A 87 -5.21 0.65 8.94
N CYS A 88 -5.61 1.83 9.40
CA CYS A 88 -4.78 2.77 10.12
C CYS A 88 -5.41 3.09 11.47
N ASP A 89 -4.71 2.69 12.53
CA ASP A 89 -5.08 2.98 13.91
C ASP A 89 -4.30 4.18 14.43
N ASP A 90 -4.98 5.01 15.20
CA ASP A 90 -4.39 6.13 15.90
C ASP A 90 -3.29 5.65 16.86
N ILE A 91 -2.14 6.33 16.84
CA ILE A 91 -1.08 6.09 17.80
C ILE A 91 -1.46 6.84 19.07
N ASN A 92 -1.63 6.13 20.19
CA ASN A 92 -1.85 6.79 21.46
C ASN A 92 -0.52 7.19 22.09
N GLU A 93 -0.04 8.41 21.80
CA GLU A 93 1.27 8.85 22.27
C GLU A 93 1.34 8.93 23.80
N CYS A 94 0.21 9.18 24.47
CA CYS A 94 0.16 9.21 25.94
C CYS A 94 0.45 7.85 26.58
N ILE A 95 0.22 6.74 25.87
CA ILE A 95 0.49 5.37 26.34
C ILE A 95 1.83 4.88 25.82
N GLU A 96 2.09 5.10 24.53
CA GLU A 96 3.27 4.58 23.83
C GLU A 96 4.54 5.37 24.21
N ASP A 97 4.43 6.67 24.51
CA ASP A 97 5.52 7.53 25.00
C ASP A 97 5.10 8.31 26.26
N PRO A 98 5.28 7.72 27.46
CA PRO A 98 4.99 8.39 28.73
C PRO A 98 5.76 9.70 28.96
N GLY A 99 6.85 9.93 28.21
CA GLY A 99 7.68 11.14 28.29
C GLY A 99 7.30 12.22 27.27
N VAL A 100 6.28 11.98 26.44
CA VAL A 100 5.92 12.85 25.32
C VAL A 100 5.50 14.26 25.77
N CYS A 101 4.94 14.37 26.98
CA CYS A 101 4.48 15.63 27.55
C CYS A 101 5.45 16.16 28.63
N PRO A 102 5.57 17.49 28.78
CA PRO A 102 6.44 18.09 29.78
C PRO A 102 5.98 17.74 31.21
N LEU A 103 6.92 17.78 32.16
CA LEU A 103 6.59 17.62 33.57
C LEU A 103 5.49 18.60 33.99
N ARG A 104 4.63 18.16 34.92
CA ARG A 104 3.49 18.93 35.44
C ARG A 104 2.45 19.25 34.34
N SER A 105 2.26 18.33 33.41
CA SER A 105 1.17 18.35 32.44
C SER A 105 0.44 17.00 32.38
N ASN A 106 -0.80 17.03 31.90
CA ASN A 106 -1.57 15.86 31.54
C ASN A 106 -1.52 15.67 30.02
N CYS A 107 -1.28 14.44 29.58
CA CYS A 107 -1.40 14.07 28.17
C CYS A 107 -2.85 13.70 27.84
N ILE A 108 -3.34 14.18 26.70
CA ILE A 108 -4.65 13.84 26.14
C ILE A 108 -4.43 13.39 24.70
N ASN A 109 -4.77 12.13 24.42
CA ASN A 109 -4.69 11.58 23.07
C ASN A 109 -5.76 12.19 22.16
N THR A 110 -5.42 12.44 20.89
CA THR A 110 -6.34 12.92 19.86
C THR A 110 -6.14 12.15 18.57
N LEU A 111 -7.07 12.22 17.61
CA LEU A 111 -6.88 11.52 16.34
C LEU A 111 -5.73 12.16 15.53
N GLY A 112 -4.67 11.38 15.32
CA GLY A 112 -3.46 11.73 14.58
C GLY A 112 -2.46 12.59 15.34
N SER A 113 -2.66 12.81 16.65
CA SER A 113 -1.77 13.65 17.48
C SER A 113 -2.14 13.54 18.97
N TYR A 114 -1.51 14.35 19.80
CA TYR A 114 -1.82 14.49 21.23
C TYR A 114 -1.76 15.95 21.67
N GLN A 115 -2.29 16.21 22.86
CA GLN A 115 -2.23 17.52 23.52
C GLN A 115 -1.66 17.37 24.93
N CYS A 116 -0.75 18.28 25.29
CA CYS A 116 -0.20 18.38 26.64
C CYS A 116 -0.74 19.63 27.33
N ASN A 117 -1.49 19.44 28.41
CA ASN A 117 -2.08 20.55 29.17
C ASN A 117 -1.46 20.64 30.55
N CYS A 118 -0.92 21.81 30.89
CA CYS A 118 -0.36 22.04 32.22
C CYS A 118 -1.41 21.77 33.31
N ILE A 119 -1.00 21.11 34.39
CA ILE A 119 -1.87 20.89 35.54
C ILE A 119 -2.19 22.23 36.24
N GLY A 120 -3.23 22.26 37.07
CA GLY A 120 -3.69 23.49 37.73
C GLY A 120 -2.57 24.24 38.49
N GLY A 121 -2.50 25.55 38.29
CA GLY A 121 -1.45 26.42 38.85
C GLY A 121 -0.20 26.57 37.99
N TYR A 122 -0.15 25.93 36.81
CA TYR A 122 0.94 26.01 35.85
C TYR A 122 0.49 26.59 34.51
N GLN A 123 1.41 27.26 33.83
CA GLN A 123 1.21 27.76 32.47
C GLN A 123 2.39 27.35 31.59
N MET A 124 2.09 27.11 30.31
CA MET A 124 3.09 26.77 29.31
C MET A 124 3.91 28.01 28.95
N ASN A 125 5.23 27.92 29.02
CA ASN A 125 6.11 28.99 28.53
C ASN A 125 6.46 28.81 27.04
N ASN A 126 7.21 29.75 26.46
CA ASN A 126 7.64 29.71 25.06
C ASN A 126 8.54 28.50 24.71
N ALA A 127 9.08 27.81 25.71
CA ALA A 127 9.90 26.62 25.52
C ALA A 127 9.09 25.32 25.63
N GLY A 128 7.76 25.39 25.78
CA GLY A 128 6.91 24.20 25.92
C GLY A 128 7.02 23.52 27.29
N ILE A 129 7.36 24.27 28.35
CA ILE A 129 7.47 23.75 29.72
C ILE A 129 6.42 24.39 30.61
N CYS A 130 5.79 23.58 31.46
CA CYS A 130 4.83 24.03 32.47
C CYS A 130 5.54 24.63 33.69
N ILE A 131 5.41 25.94 33.89
CA ILE A 131 5.99 26.68 35.02
C ILE A 131 4.90 27.30 35.89
N VAL A 132 5.20 27.50 37.19
CA VAL A 132 4.27 28.18 38.10
C VAL A 132 4.17 29.64 37.67
N TYR A 133 2.95 30.14 37.48
CA TYR A 133 2.74 31.57 37.31
C TYR A 133 2.66 32.22 38.70
N ILE A 134 3.73 32.89 39.10
CA ILE A 134 3.74 33.70 40.32
C ILE A 134 3.25 35.09 39.90
N GLN A 135 2.09 35.53 40.40
CA GLN A 135 1.72 36.95 40.37
C GLN A 135 2.59 37.72 41.36
#